data_AF-A0A386AZ44-F1
#
_entry.id   AF-A0A386AZ44-F1
#
_cell.length_a   1.000
_cell.length_b   1.000
_cell.length_c   1.000
_cell.angle_alpha   90.00
_cell.angle_beta   90.00
_cell.angle_gamma   90.00
#
_symmetry.space_group_name_H-M   'P 1'
#
loop_
_entity.id
_entity.type
_entity.pdbx_description
1 polymer ?
#
loop_
_entity_poly.entity_id
_entity_poly.type
_entity_poly.pdbx_seq_one_letter_code
_entity_poly.pdbx_strand_id
1 'polypeptide(L)' 'MENSAFFVTIFLGCLLLSITGYSIYIGFGPPSKKLRDPFDE' A
#
# COMPACT_ATOMS: atom_id res chain seq x y z
N MET A 1 -22.13 -5.29 19.52
CA MET A 1 -20.82 -5.98 19.42
C MET A 1 -20.80 -7.10 18.38
N GLU A 2 -21.94 -7.52 17.80
CA GLU A 2 -21.99 -8.69 16.90
C GLU A 2 -21.36 -8.45 15.52
N ASN A 3 -21.45 -7.23 14.97
CA ASN A 3 -20.83 -6.90 13.68
C ASN A 3 -19.43 -6.28 13.78
N SER A 4 -18.86 -6.16 14.98
CA SER A 4 -17.56 -5.51 15.17
C SER A 4 -16.43 -6.29 14.50
N ALA A 5 -16.44 -7.63 14.58
CA ALA A 5 -15.45 -8.46 13.90
C ALA A 5 -15.53 -8.32 12.38
N PHE A 6 -16.74 -8.35 11.81
CA PHE A 6 -16.97 -8.17 10.37
C PHE A 6 -16.46 -6.81 9.87
N PHE A 7 -16.76 -5.73 10.60
CA PHE A 7 -16.27 -4.40 10.28
C PHE A 7 -14.74 -4.33 10.33
N VAL A 8 -14.13 -4.87 11.38
CA VAL A 8 -12.67 -4.89 11.54
C VAL A 8 -12.00 -5.69 10.42
N THR A 9 -12.56 -6.84 10.02
CA THR A 9 -12.03 -7.64 8.91
C THR A 9 -12.06 -6.88 7.59
N ILE A 10 -13.19 -6.24 7.26
CA ILE A 10 -13.29 -5.42 6.04
C ILE A 10 -12.33 -4.24 6.10
N PHE A 11 -12.28 -3.55 7.24
CA PHE A 11 -11.39 -2.41 7.44
C PHE A 11 -9.92 -2.81 7.24
N LEU A 12 -9.47 -3.89 7.88
CA LEU A 12 -8.10 -4.41 7.72
C LEU A 12 -7.84 -4.88 6.30
N GLY A 13 -8.81 -5.49 5.63
CA GLY A 13 -8.71 -5.88 4.22
C GLY A 13 -8.51 -4.67 3.30
N CYS A 14 -9.35 -3.65 3.44
CA CYS A 14 -9.22 -2.40 2.69
C CYS A 14 -7.90 -1.67 3.00
N LEU A 15 -7.49 -1.64 4.27
CA LEU A 15 -6.23 -1.05 4.70
C LEU A 15 -5.04 -1.77 4.04
N LEU A 16 -5.04 -3.10 4.07
CA LEU A 16 -3.98 -3.91 3.46
C LEU A 16 -3.90 -3.68 1.95
N LEU A 17 -5.03 -3.70 1.24
CA LEU A 17 -5.08 -3.42 -0.19
C LEU A 17 -4.61 -2.00 -0.52
N SER A 18 -4.98 -1.02 0.30
CA SER A 18 -4.58 0.37 0.13
C SER A 18 -3.08 0.55 0.32
N ILE A 19 -2.51 -0.02 1.38
CA ILE A 19 -1.07 0.02 1.64
C ILE A 19 -0.32 -0.68 0.49
N THR A 20 -0.78 -1.86 0.08
CA THR A 20 -0.15 -2.63 -1.00
C THR A 20 -0.17 -1.85 -2.32
N GLY A 21 -1.32 -1.30 -2.71
CA GLY A 21 -1.44 -0.48 -3.91
C GLY A 21 -0.59 0.79 -3.85
N TYR A 22 -0.54 1.45 -2.68
CA TYR A 22 0.29 2.63 -2.47
C TYR A 22 1.79 2.30 -2.57
N SER A 23 2.23 1.18 -1.99
CA SER A 23 3.61 0.72 -2.11
C SER A 23 4.00 0.47 -3.57
N ILE A 24 3.12 -0.15 -4.35
CA ILE A 24 3.35 -0.35 -5.80
C ILE A 24 3.43 0.99 -6.52
N TYR A 25 2.51 1.91 -6.24
CA TYR A 25 2.50 3.24 -6.86
C TYR A 25 3.77 4.05 -6.54
N ILE A 26 4.27 4.00 -5.30
CA ILE A 26 5.51 4.67 -4.92
C ILE A 26 6.72 3.99 -5.54
N GLY A 27 6.80 2.65 -5.47
CA GLY A 27 7.96 1.88 -5.91
C GLY A 27 8.12 1.78 -7.42
N PHE A 28 7.02 1.77 -8.18
CA PHE A 28 7.03 1.53 -9.62
C PHE A 28 6.24 2.57 -10.43
N GLY A 29 5.50 3.48 -9.79
CA GLY A 29 4.75 4.54 -10.46
C GLY A 29 5.58 5.79 -10.75
N PRO A 30 4.95 6.91 -11.13
CA PRO A 30 5.64 8.18 -11.41
C PRO A 30 6.59 8.66 -10.31
N PRO A 31 6.28 8.50 -9.00
CA PRO A 31 7.21 8.88 -7.92
C PRO A 31 8.53 8.11 -7.92
N SER A 32 8.55 6.86 -8.42
CA SER A 32 9.77 6.02 -8.43
C SER A 32 10.93 6.65 -9.19
N LYS A 33 10.65 7.47 -10.22
CA LYS A 33 11.66 8.18 -11.02
C LYS A 33 12.47 9.20 -10.22
N LYS A 34 12.00 9.60 -9.03
CA LYS A 34 12.71 10.49 -8.11
C LYS A 34 13.57 9.72 -7.11
N LEU A 35 13.42 8.39 -7.05
CA LEU A 35 14.27 7.54 -6.21
C LEU A 35 15.63 7.41 -6.89
N ARG A 36 16.69 7.45 -6.09
CA ARG A 36 18.05 7.21 -6.58
C ARG A 36 18.11 5.80 -7.15
N ASP A 37 18.57 5.68 -8.40
CA ASP A 37 18.84 4.38 -8.98
C ASP A 37 19.94 3.69 -8.15
N PRO A 38 19.69 2.49 -7.58
CA PRO A 38 20.68 1.79 -6.76
C PRO A 38 21.86 1.24 -7.58
N PHE A 39 21.79 1.31 -8.90
CA PHE A 39 22.83 0.89 -9.84
C PHE A 39 23.55 2.06 -10.53
N ASP A 40 23.09 3.31 -10.34
CA ASP A 40 23.90 4.48 -10.68
C ASP A 40 24.89 4.78 -9.54
N GLU A 41 26.16 4.99 -9.91
CA GLU A 41 27.27 5.36 -9.01
C GLU A 41 27.18 6.82 -8.51
#